data_AF-A0A519RXB2-F1
#
_entry.id   AF-A0A519RXB2-F1
#
_cell.length_a   1.000
_cell.length_b   1.000
_cell.length_c   1.000
_cell.angle_alpha   90.00
_cell.angle_beta   90.00
_cell.angle_gamma   90.00
#
_symmetry.space_group_name_H-M   'P 1'
#
loop_
_entity.id
_entity.type
_entity.pdbx_description
1 polymer ?
#
loop_
_entity_poly.entity_id
_entity_poly.type
_entity_poly.pdbx_seq_one_letter_code
_entity_poly.pdbx_strand_id
1 'polypeptide(L)' 'MELAAAKLKFIEAWGKLGSEWGINRTMAQVHALLLISPEALTTEEIMETLSISRGNANMTLRDL' A
#
# COMPACT_ATOMS: atom_id res chain seq x y z
N MET A 1 -13.11 16.53 -5.85
CA MET A 1 -12.77 15.29 -5.12
C MET A 1 -11.52 15.59 -4.33
N GLU A 2 -11.57 15.49 -3.00
CA GLU A 2 -10.39 15.69 -2.13
C GLU A 2 -9.28 14.71 -2.53
N LEU A 3 -8.05 15.19 -2.74
CA LEU A 3 -6.91 14.41 -3.23
C LEU A 3 -6.64 13.16 -2.37
N ALA A 4 -6.78 13.29 -1.05
CA ALA A 4 -6.60 12.19 -0.10
C ALA A 4 -7.56 11.02 -0.38
N ALA A 5 -8.84 11.31 -0.65
CA ALA A 5 -9.83 10.28 -0.97
C ALA A 5 -9.52 9.59 -2.30
N ALA A 6 -8.96 10.31 -3.28
CA ALA A 6 -8.55 9.71 -4.55
C ALA A 6 -7.35 8.75 -4.38
N LYS A 7 -6.37 9.10 -3.54
CA LYS A 7 -5.23 8.23 -3.22
C LYS A 7 -5.69 6.92 -2.58
N LEU A 8 -6.57 6.98 -1.59
CA LEU A 8 -7.11 5.78 -0.94
C LEU A 8 -7.86 4.88 -1.92
N LYS A 9 -8.72 5.45 -2.77
CA LYS A 9 -9.42 4.69 -3.82
C LYS A 9 -8.46 4.04 -4.80
N PHE A 10 -7.38 4.72 -5.19
CA PHE A 10 -6.35 4.15 -6.04
C PHE A 10 -5.68 2.95 -5.38
N ILE A 11 -5.25 3.08 -4.12
CA ILE A 11 -4.59 2.00 -3.36
C ILE A 11 -5.52 0.78 -3.25
N GLU A 12 -6.80 0.99 -2.95
CA GLU A 12 -7.78 -0.09 -2.87
C GLU A 12 -8.00 -0.79 -4.22
N ALA A 13 -8.16 -0.02 -5.30
CA ALA A 13 -8.35 -0.55 -6.65
C ALA A 13 -7.12 -1.34 -7.11
N TRP A 14 -5.91 -0.83 -6.84
CA TRP A 14 -4.66 -1.51 -7.15
C TRP A 14 -4.49 -2.80 -6.35
N GLY A 15 -4.84 -2.78 -5.07
CA GLY A 15 -4.87 -3.98 -4.23
C GLY A 15 -5.81 -5.07 -4.76
N LYS A 16 -6.98 -4.67 -5.27
CA LYS A 16 -7.94 -5.58 -5.91
C LYS A 16 -7.36 -6.16 -7.21
N LEU A 17 -6.84 -5.32 -8.10
CA LEU A 17 -6.23 -5.75 -9.36
C LEU A 17 -5.07 -6.72 -9.14
N GLY A 18 -4.18 -6.41 -8.19
CA GLY A 18 -3.07 -7.31 -7.83
C GLY A 18 -3.58 -8.68 -7.36
N SER A 19 -4.64 -8.70 -6.56
CA SER A 19 -5.24 -9.96 -6.09
C SER A 19 -5.84 -10.79 -7.24
N GLU A 20 -6.42 -10.14 -8.26
CA GLU A 20 -6.91 -10.81 -9.47
C GLU A 20 -5.78 -11.49 -10.27
N TRP A 21 -4.54 -11.02 -10.10
CA TRP A 21 -3.35 -11.56 -10.75
C TRP A 21 -2.53 -12.49 -9.82
N GLY A 22 -3.08 -12.86 -8.66
CA GLY A 22 -2.43 -13.75 -7.70
C GLY A 22 -1.39 -13.10 -6.79
N ILE A 23 -1.28 -11.77 -6.79
CA ILE A 23 -0.41 -11.02 -5.88
C ILE A 23 -1.11 -10.86 -4.53
N ASN A 24 -0.35 -10.96 -3.44
CA ASN A 24 -0.89 -10.68 -2.10
C ASN A 24 -1.47 -9.26 -2.05
N ARG A 25 -2.71 -9.12 -1.59
CA ARG A 25 -3.43 -7.84 -1.55
C ARG A 25 -2.64 -6.75 -0.81
N THR A 26 -2.07 -7.06 0.35
CA THR A 26 -1.31 -6.10 1.15
C THR A 26 -0.03 -5.68 0.43
N MET A 27 0.67 -6.62 -0.22
CA MET A 27 1.82 -6.29 -1.06
C MET A 27 1.48 -5.32 -2.18
N ALA A 28 0.39 -5.57 -2.90
CA ALA A 28 -0.08 -4.66 -3.94
C ALA A 28 -0.47 -3.28 -3.37
N GLN A 29 -1.10 -3.21 -2.19
CA GLN A 29 -1.45 -1.94 -1.54
C GLN A 29 -0.22 -1.16 -1.06
N VAL A 30 0.80 -1.83 -0.49
CA VAL A 30 2.07 -1.21 -0.11
C VAL A 30 2.78 -0.66 -1.36
N HIS A 31 2.86 -1.46 -2.42
CA HIS A 31 3.41 -0.99 -3.70
C HIS A 31 2.65 0.22 -4.24
N ALA A 32 1.31 0.19 -4.22
CA ALA A 32 0.48 1.31 -4.69
C ALA A 32 0.73 2.59 -3.89
N LEU A 33 0.85 2.48 -2.57
CA LEU A 33 1.16 3.62 -1.70
C LEU A 33 2.52 4.21 -2.04
N LEU A 34 3.55 3.37 -2.17
CA LEU A 34 4.91 3.81 -2.52
C LEU A 34 4.97 4.46 -3.90
N LEU A 35 4.26 3.89 -4.88
CA LEU A 35 4.20 4.41 -6.26
C LEU A 35 3.67 5.84 -6.36
N ILE A 36 2.77 6.24 -5.45
CA ILE A 36 2.14 7.57 -5.45
C ILE A 36 2.66 8.50 -4.35
N SER A 37 3.70 8.06 -3.62
CA SER A 37 4.33 8.84 -2.56
C SER A 37 5.48 9.66 -3.14
N PRO A 38 5.43 11.00 -3.04
CA PRO A 38 6.49 11.85 -3.58
C PRO A 38 7.79 11.75 -2.76
N GLU A 39 7.67 11.42 -1.47
CA GLU A 39 8.78 11.27 -0.54
C GLU A 39 8.84 9.82 -0.05
N ALA A 40 10.02 9.40 0.40
CA ALA A 40 10.19 8.10 1.04
C ALA A 40 9.34 8.01 2.32
N LEU A 41 8.73 6.85 2.55
CA LEU A 41 7.93 6.58 3.73
C LEU A 41 8.69 5.67 4.70
N THR A 42 8.51 5.93 5.99
CA THR A 42 8.88 5.03 7.08
C THR A 42 7.91 3.85 7.18
N THR A 43 8.34 2.79 7.85
CA THR A 43 7.46 1.64 8.15
C THR A 43 6.23 2.08 8.94
N GLU A 44 6.40 3.00 9.90
CA GLU A 44 5.33 3.56 10.72
C GLU A 44 4.26 4.25 9.87
N GLU A 45 4.66 5.10 8.92
CA GLU A 45 3.72 5.81 8.03
C GLU A 45 2.94 4.85 7.13
N ILE A 46 3.57 3.79 6.65
CA ILE A 46 2.91 2.74 5.85
C ILE A 46 1.90 1.97 6.70
N MET A 47 2.28 1.60 7.92
CA MET A 47 1.38 0.91 8.86
C MET A 47 0.14 1.76 9.18
N GLU A 48 0.33 3.04 9.46
CA GLU A 48 -0.75 3.97 9.77
C GLU A 48 -1.67 4.16 8.55
N THR A 49 -1.09 4.45 7.39
CA THR A 49 -1.85 4.72 6.16
C THR A 49 -2.67 3.53 5.70
N LEU A 50 -2.12 2.31 5.79
CA LEU A 50 -2.77 1.08 5.32
C LEU A 50 -3.47 0.29 6.42
N SER A 51 -3.36 0.72 7.68
CA SER A 51 -3.89 -0.01 8.85
C SER A 51 -3.41 -1.47 8.91
N ILE A 52 -2.12 -1.70 8.68
CA ILE A 52 -1.49 -3.03 8.71
C ILE A 52 -0.51 -3.17 9.88
N SER A 53 -0.27 -4.41 10.31
CA SER A 53 0.68 -4.68 11.40
C SER A 53 2.12 -4.43 10.98
N ARG A 54 2.99 -4.12 11.95
CA ARG A 54 4.44 -3.97 11.72
C ARG A 54 5.07 -5.20 11.08
N GLY A 55 4.66 -6.39 11.52
CA GLY A 55 5.15 -7.65 10.94
C GLY A 55 4.78 -7.78 9.46
N ASN A 56 3.53 -7.45 9.10
CA ASN A 56 3.08 -7.48 7.72
C ASN A 56 3.80 -6.42 6.86
N ALA A 57 3.91 -5.18 7.36
CA ALA A 57 4.64 -4.11 6.69
C ALA A 57 6.11 -4.51 6.43
N ASN A 58 6.82 -5.01 7.45
CA ASN A 58 8.22 -5.41 7.31
C ASN A 58 8.42 -6.59 6.34
N MET A 59 7.57 -7.62 6.41
CA MET A 59 7.64 -8.75 5.48
C MET A 59 7.41 -8.27 4.04
N THR A 60 6.39 -7.45 3.83
CA THR A 60 6.06 -6.91 2.51
C THR A 60 7.17 -6.02 1.95
N LEU A 61 7.71 -5.09 2.76
CA LEU A 61 8.77 -4.17 2.33
C LEU A 61 10.09 -4.86 2.00
N ARG A 62 10.37 -6.01 2.61
CA ARG A 62 11.57 -6.80 2.32
C ARG A 62 11.44 -7.57 1.01
N ASP A 63 10.23 -8.00 0.68
CA ASP A 63 9.95 -8.87 -0.45
C ASP A 63 9.61 -8.10 -1.75
N LEU A 64 9.28 -6.80 -1.64
CA LEU A 64 9.13 -5.85 -2.75
C LEU A 64 10.48 -5.36 -3.28
#